data_AF-A0AAD8FFX2-F1
#
_entry.id   AF-A0AAD8FFX2-F1
#
_cell.length_a   1.000
_cell.length_b   1.000
_cell.length_c   1.000
_cell.angle_alpha   90.00
_cell.angle_beta   90.00
_cell.angle_gamma   90.00
#
_symmetry.space_group_name_H-M   'P 1'
#
loop_
_entity.id
_entity.type
_entity.pdbx_description
1 polymer ?
#
loop_
_entity_poly.entity_id
_entity_poly.type
_entity_poly.pdbx_seq_one_letter_code
_entity_poly.pdbx_strand_id
1 'polypeptide(L)'
;MNYLKCYKLFTKQTSTSTSGPAINYNAYIEELPISADNKSALLLELPVFRRWIDNMKVTSLQDVMMEVITGISEIFPAFSTLAVKLLVAPVGTASVERSFSNLNRILTDNRSRLTPCHQDCLLRISSEGQDFPDDNFWATVYKKWCKQPRRFLD
;
A
#
# COMPACT_ATOMS: atom_id res chain seq x y z
N MET A 1 3.49 0.11 -9.34
CA MET A 1 3.07 1.12 -8.34
C MET A 1 4.15 2.19 -8.25
N ASN A 2 3.83 3.45 -8.58
CA ASN A 2 4.78 4.56 -8.80
C ASN A 2 5.27 5.23 -7.49
N TYR A 3 5.38 4.49 -6.39
CA TYR A 3 5.77 5.07 -5.09
C TYR A 3 7.16 5.69 -5.08
N LEU A 4 8.06 5.19 -5.94
CA LEU A 4 9.38 5.79 -6.15
C LEU A 4 9.32 7.23 -6.68
N LYS A 5 8.29 7.59 -7.46
CA LYS A 5 8.10 8.96 -7.96
C LYS A 5 7.62 9.88 -6.84
N CYS A 6 6.67 9.42 -6.04
CA CYS A 6 6.18 10.10 -4.85
C CYS A 6 7.28 10.26 -3.79
N TYR A 7 8.14 9.26 -3.62
CA TYR A 7 9.29 9.28 -2.71
C TYR A 7 10.23 10.45 -3.02
N LYS A 8 10.52 10.69 -4.30
CA LYS A 8 11.38 11.79 -4.73
C LYS A 8 10.84 13.17 -4.34
N LEU A 9 9.53 13.33 -4.12
CA LEU A 9 8.93 14.60 -3.70
C LEU A 9 9.27 14.99 -2.26
N PHE A 10 9.54 14.00 -1.39
CA PHE A 10 9.81 14.23 0.03
C PHE A 10 11.28 14.16 0.41
N THR A 11 12.15 13.70 -0.50
CA THR A 11 13.58 13.63 -0.21
C THR A 11 14.26 14.96 -0.50
N LYS A 12 15.04 15.45 0.46
CA LYS A 12 16.12 16.40 0.18
C LYS A 12 17.06 15.72 -0.82
N GLN A 13 17.20 16.22 -2.03
CA GLN A 13 18.37 15.85 -2.82
C GLN A 13 19.59 16.40 -2.08
N THR A 14 20.38 15.52 -1.47
CA THR A 14 21.78 15.80 -1.16
C THR A 14 22.54 15.81 -2.48
N SER A 15 22.42 16.88 -3.26
CA SER A 15 23.32 17.09 -4.40
C SER A 15 24.64 17.66 -3.86
N THR A 16 25.50 16.78 -3.35
CA THR A 16 26.95 17.02 -3.32
C THR A 16 27.61 16.74 -4.67
N SER A 17 26.86 16.35 -5.70
CA SER A 17 27.38 16.31 -7.09
C SER A 17 26.79 17.45 -7.92
N THR A 18 27.63 18.42 -8.25
CA THR A 18 27.40 19.62 -9.06
C THR A 18 27.06 19.35 -10.55
N SER A 19 26.65 18.13 -10.92
CA SER A 19 26.45 17.74 -12.33
C SER A 19 25.14 16.98 -12.60
N GLY A 20 24.23 16.87 -11.64
CA GLY A 20 22.92 16.25 -11.85
C GLY A 20 21.93 17.22 -12.50
N PRO A 21 21.09 16.77 -13.46
CA PRO A 21 20.02 17.61 -13.98
C PRO A 21 19.07 18.00 -12.84
N ALA A 22 18.70 19.29 -12.77
CA ALA A 22 17.71 19.76 -11.83
C ALA A 22 16.43 18.92 -11.96
N ILE A 23 15.97 18.30 -10.87
CA ILE A 23 14.73 17.52 -10.92
C ILE A 23 13.57 18.45 -11.27
N ASN A 24 12.92 18.19 -12.40
CA ASN A 24 11.65 18.79 -12.76
C ASN A 24 10.50 18.09 -12.01
N TYR A 25 10.24 18.54 -10.78
CA TYR A 25 9.18 18.01 -9.93
C TYR A 25 7.78 18.15 -10.55
N ASN A 26 7.55 19.19 -11.37
CA ASN A 26 6.28 19.38 -12.06
C ASN A 26 6.02 18.22 -13.04
N ALA A 27 7.04 17.82 -13.82
CA ALA A 27 6.94 16.65 -14.69
C ALA A 27 6.65 15.36 -13.91
N TYR A 28 7.24 15.19 -12.72
CA TYR A 28 6.92 14.04 -11.86
C TYR A 28 5.46 14.02 -11.40
N ILE A 29 4.91 15.17 -11.00
CA ILE A 29 3.52 15.29 -10.55
C ILE A 29 2.56 15.02 -11.72
N GLU A 30 2.87 15.51 -12.92
CA GLU A 30 2.08 15.26 -14.12
C GLU A 30 2.01 13.77 -14.48
N GLU A 31 3.05 13.00 -14.20
CA GLU A 31 3.10 11.56 -14.43
C GLU A 31 2.46 10.72 -13.30
N LEU A 32 1.98 11.33 -12.21
CA LEU A 32 1.34 10.59 -11.13
C LEU A 32 -0.04 10.07 -11.57
N PRO A 33 -0.39 8.82 -11.24
CA PRO A 33 -1.70 8.24 -11.53
C PRO A 33 -2.74 8.71 -10.47
N ILE A 34 -2.93 10.02 -10.35
CA ILE A 34 -3.87 10.67 -9.43
C ILE A 34 -4.78 11.64 -10.21
N SER A 35 -5.92 12.02 -9.63
CA SER A 35 -6.86 12.95 -10.28
C SER A 35 -6.21 14.31 -10.56
N ALA A 36 -6.72 15.01 -11.59
CA ALA A 36 -6.22 16.33 -11.97
C ALA A 36 -6.26 17.33 -10.81
N ASP A 37 -7.33 17.31 -10.00
CA ASP A 37 -7.48 18.18 -8.82
C ASP A 37 -6.40 17.94 -7.76
N ASN A 38 -5.98 16.69 -7.58
CA ASN A 38 -4.89 16.38 -6.65
C ASN A 38 -3.53 16.81 -7.22
N LYS A 39 -3.34 16.76 -8.54
CA LYS A 39 -2.11 17.25 -9.19
C LYS A 39 -1.98 18.76 -9.04
N SER A 40 -3.05 19.50 -9.31
CA SER A 40 -3.05 20.97 -9.20
C SER A 40 -2.82 21.41 -7.75
N ALA A 41 -3.43 20.75 -6.77
CA ALA A 41 -3.18 21.00 -5.36
C ALA A 41 -1.71 20.76 -4.97
N LEU A 42 -1.12 19.64 -5.40
CA LEU A 42 0.30 19.35 -5.17
C LEU A 42 1.22 20.39 -5.83
N LEU A 43 0.94 20.79 -7.07
CA LEU A 43 1.73 21.81 -7.77
C LEU A 43 1.68 23.17 -7.07
N LEU A 44 0.55 23.50 -6.44
CA LEU A 44 0.38 24.74 -5.70
C LEU A 44 1.11 24.71 -4.34
N GLU A 45 1.06 23.59 -3.63
CA GLU A 45 1.73 23.40 -2.34
C GLU A 45 3.26 23.25 -2.48
N LEU A 46 3.73 22.65 -3.58
CA LEU A 46 5.13 22.23 -3.77
C LEU A 46 6.19 23.31 -3.50
N PRO A 47 6.06 24.57 -3.96
CA PRO A 47 7.08 25.58 -3.74
C PRO A 47 7.26 25.93 -2.25
N VAL A 48 6.15 26.00 -1.51
CA VAL A 48 6.15 26.32 -0.08
C VAL A 48 6.62 25.11 0.72
N PHE A 49 6.14 23.93 0.35
CA PHE A 49 6.53 22.66 0.97
C PHE A 49 8.03 22.42 0.89
N ARG A 50 8.65 22.74 -0.24
CA ARG A 50 10.09 22.58 -0.43
C ARG A 50 10.91 23.49 0.50
N ARG A 51 10.53 24.76 0.60
CA ARG A 51 11.17 25.69 1.54
C ARG A 51 11.04 25.21 2.98
N TRP A 52 9.88 24.65 3.33
CA TRP A 52 9.66 24.08 4.66
C TRP A 52 10.58 22.88 4.91
N ILE A 53 10.63 21.90 3.98
CA ILE A 53 11.54 20.75 4.07
C ILE A 53 13.00 21.19 4.20
N ASP A 54 13.45 22.16 3.38
CA ASP A 54 14.85 22.59 3.35
C ASP A 54 15.31 23.14 4.72
N ASN A 55 14.43 23.87 5.41
CA ASN A 55 14.67 24.42 6.76
C ASN A 55 14.57 23.37 7.88
N MET A 56 14.06 22.19 7.57
CA MET A 56 13.73 21.17 8.55
C MET A 56 14.96 20.34 8.92
N LYS A 57 15.23 20.16 10.23
CA LYS A 57 16.35 19.35 10.75
C LYS A 57 15.93 17.90 10.94
N VAL A 58 15.46 17.25 9.88
CA VAL A 58 14.92 15.89 9.98
C VAL A 58 15.94 14.86 9.52
N THR A 59 16.03 13.76 10.27
CA THR A 59 16.97 12.65 10.08
C THR A 59 16.46 11.57 9.13
N SER A 60 15.14 11.36 9.06
CA SER A 60 14.55 10.33 8.21
C SER A 60 13.33 10.83 7.42
N LEU A 61 13.05 10.15 6.33
CA LEU A 61 11.87 10.40 5.52
C LEU A 61 10.57 10.12 6.29
N GLN A 62 10.59 9.10 7.14
CA GLN A 62 9.43 8.72 7.94
C GLN A 62 9.06 9.85 8.90
N ASP A 63 10.04 10.49 9.53
CA ASP A 63 9.83 11.64 10.40
C ASP A 63 9.25 12.84 9.62
N VAL A 64 9.72 13.09 8.39
CA VAL A 64 9.15 14.13 7.53
C VAL A 64 7.68 13.82 7.24
N MET A 65 7.37 12.59 6.82
CA MET A 65 5.98 12.18 6.52
C MET A 65 5.09 12.27 7.76
N MET A 66 5.58 11.85 8.93
CA MET A 66 4.83 11.94 10.17
C MET A 66 4.54 13.40 10.54
N GLU A 67 5.53 14.29 10.45
CA GLU A 67 5.30 15.71 10.73
C GLU A 67 4.31 16.34 9.74
N VAL A 68 4.36 15.95 8.46
CA VAL A 68 3.39 16.42 7.46
C VAL A 68 1.96 16.01 7.82
N ILE A 69 1.81 14.82 8.40
CA ILE A 69 0.51 14.29 8.81
C ILE A 69 0.02 14.94 10.11
N THR A 70 0.89 15.10 11.11
CA THR A 70 0.48 15.50 12.46
C THR A 70 0.65 16.99 12.75
N GLY A 71 1.65 17.64 12.18
CA GLY A 71 2.04 19.01 12.53
C GLY A 71 1.57 20.09 11.56
N ILE A 72 1.47 19.77 10.27
CA ILE A 72 1.24 20.78 9.21
C ILE A 72 0.22 20.34 8.16
N SER A 73 -0.65 19.39 8.49
CA SER A 73 -1.63 18.83 7.55
C SER A 73 -2.65 19.85 7.03
N GLU A 74 -2.94 20.89 7.81
CA GLU A 74 -3.80 22.01 7.39
C GLU A 74 -3.12 22.92 6.36
N ILE A 75 -1.79 23.03 6.42
CA ILE A 75 -1.00 23.87 5.51
C ILE A 75 -0.69 23.13 4.21
N PHE A 76 -0.49 21.81 4.29
CA PHE A 76 -0.15 20.95 3.15
C PHE A 76 -1.08 19.72 3.06
N PRO A 77 -2.38 19.92 2.82
CA PRO A 77 -3.36 18.83 2.80
C PRO A 77 -3.10 17.80 1.69
N ALA A 78 -2.62 18.23 0.51
CA ALA A 78 -2.30 17.31 -0.57
C ALA A 78 -1.06 16.47 -0.23
N PHE A 79 -0.01 17.07 0.32
CA PHE A 79 1.16 16.33 0.79
C PHE A 79 0.87 15.42 1.98
N SER A 80 0.00 15.82 2.91
CA SER A 80 -0.44 14.97 4.03
C SER A 80 -1.15 13.70 3.54
N THR A 81 -2.10 13.87 2.61
CA THR A 81 -2.80 12.73 1.99
C THR A 81 -1.81 11.78 1.30
N LEU A 82 -0.79 12.34 0.65
CA LEU A 82 0.22 11.57 -0.06
C LEU A 82 1.20 10.87 0.90
N ALA A 83 1.54 11.51 2.03
CA ALA A 83 2.35 10.94 3.10
C ALA A 83 1.66 9.74 3.77
N VAL A 84 0.36 9.84 4.08
CA VAL A 84 -0.43 8.72 4.63
C VAL A 84 -0.36 7.50 3.70
N LYS A 85 -0.56 7.72 2.40
CA LYS A 85 -0.52 6.64 1.40
C LYS A 85 0.87 6.01 1.27
N LEU A 86 1.92 6.82 1.37
CA LEU A 86 3.30 6.33 1.30
C LEU A 86 3.71 5.52 2.53
N LEU A 87 3.29 5.92 3.73
CA LEU A 87 3.61 5.18 4.96
C LEU A 87 2.92 3.82 5.02
N VAL A 88 1.74 3.68 4.41
CA VAL A 88 1.00 2.41 4.34
C VAL A 88 1.47 1.54 3.16
N ALA A 89 2.22 2.11 2.20
CA ALA A 89 2.72 1.35 1.07
C ALA A 89 3.75 0.31 1.55
N PRO A 90 3.57 -0.98 1.22
CA PRO A 90 4.56 -2.00 1.57
C PRO A 90 5.85 -1.74 0.81
N VAL A 91 6.90 -1.35 1.52
CA VAL A 91 8.25 -1.13 0.94
C VAL A 91 8.95 -2.46 0.65
N GLY A 92 8.53 -3.55 1.31
CA GLY A 92 9.12 -4.89 1.19
C GLY A 92 8.20 -5.93 0.55
N THR A 93 8.81 -6.97 0.00
CA THR A 93 8.12 -8.14 -0.59
C THR A 93 7.54 -9.08 0.47
N ALA A 94 7.88 -8.93 1.75
CA ALA A 94 7.48 -9.84 2.82
C ALA A 94 5.96 -10.10 2.89
N SER A 95 5.13 -9.09 2.64
CA SER A 95 3.67 -9.26 2.59
C SER A 95 3.23 -10.14 1.40
N VAL A 96 3.84 -9.90 0.24
CA VAL A 96 3.60 -10.67 -0.99
C VAL A 96 4.12 -12.10 -0.84
N GLU A 97 5.31 -12.28 -0.27
CA GLU A 97 5.90 -13.58 0.03
C GLU A 97 5.06 -14.38 1.02
N ARG A 98 4.51 -13.74 2.05
CA ARG A 98 3.56 -14.39 2.97
C ARG A 98 2.31 -14.87 2.25
N SER A 99 1.75 -14.06 1.35
CA SER A 99 0.60 -14.46 0.53
C SER A 99 0.92 -15.63 -0.39
N PHE A 100 2.10 -15.65 -1.03
CA PHE A 100 2.56 -16.81 -1.81
C PHE A 100 2.78 -18.04 -0.96
N SER A 101 3.37 -17.90 0.23
CA SER A 101 3.54 -19.01 1.17
C SER A 101 2.20 -19.58 1.63
N ASN A 102 1.20 -18.73 1.88
CA ASN A 102 -0.16 -19.18 2.21
C ASN A 102 -0.82 -19.87 1.02
N LEU A 103 -0.64 -19.34 -0.19
CA LEU A 103 -1.17 -19.95 -1.40
C LEU A 103 -0.55 -21.33 -1.66
N ASN A 104 0.76 -21.52 -1.41
CA ASN A 104 1.42 -22.82 -1.52
C ASN A 104 0.89 -23.85 -0.50
N ARG A 105 0.31 -23.42 0.63
CA ARG A 105 -0.37 -24.34 1.57
C ARG A 105 -1.76 -24.74 1.07
N ILE A 106 -2.43 -23.84 0.36
CA ILE A 106 -3.78 -24.04 -0.17
C ILE A 106 -3.73 -24.88 -1.45
N LEU A 107 -2.85 -24.51 -2.37
CA LEU A 107 -2.58 -25.21 -3.62
C LEU A 107 -1.50 -26.25 -3.37
N THR A 108 -1.94 -27.50 -3.25
CA THR A 108 -1.05 -28.67 -3.18
C THR A 108 -1.21 -29.48 -4.47
N ASP A 109 -0.35 -30.46 -4.71
CA ASP A 109 -0.44 -31.34 -5.89
C ASP A 109 -1.83 -31.98 -6.02
N ASN A 110 -2.44 -32.33 -4.87
CA ASN A 110 -3.79 -32.90 -4.77
C ASN A 110 -4.92 -31.86 -4.83
N ARG A 111 -4.63 -30.56 -4.71
CA ARG A 111 -5.60 -29.45 -4.66
C ARG A 111 -5.24 -28.32 -5.63
N SER A 112 -4.94 -28.67 -6.88
CA SER A 112 -4.50 -27.73 -7.91
C SER A 112 -5.61 -27.14 -8.78
N ARG A 113 -6.85 -27.66 -8.70
CA ARG A 113 -7.99 -27.27 -9.56
C ARG A 113 -8.99 -26.31 -8.90
N LEU A 114 -8.54 -25.50 -7.95
CA LEU A 114 -9.40 -24.48 -7.33
C LEU A 114 -9.66 -23.33 -8.31
N THR A 115 -10.91 -22.90 -8.42
CA THR A 115 -11.25 -21.70 -9.20
C THR A 115 -10.65 -20.46 -8.53
N PRO A 116 -10.35 -19.39 -9.29
CA PRO A 116 -9.78 -18.16 -8.72
C PRO A 116 -10.57 -17.58 -7.54
N CYS A 117 -11.91 -17.67 -7.60
CA CYS A 117 -12.79 -17.25 -6.50
C CYS A 117 -12.56 -18.06 -5.22
N HIS A 118 -12.41 -19.39 -5.32
CA HIS A 118 -12.12 -20.23 -4.15
C HIS A 118 -10.71 -19.98 -3.60
N GLN A 119 -9.73 -19.73 -4.47
CA GLN A 119 -8.37 -19.39 -4.05
C GLN A 119 -8.36 -18.09 -3.23
N ASP A 120 -9.04 -17.03 -3.70
CA ASP A 120 -9.14 -15.76 -2.96
C ASP A 120 -9.81 -15.94 -1.59
N CYS A 121 -10.94 -16.66 -1.53
CA CYS A 121 -11.61 -16.96 -0.26
C CYS A 121 -10.71 -17.73 0.72
N LEU A 122 -10.02 -18.77 0.25
CA LEU A 122 -9.14 -19.58 1.10
C LEU A 122 -7.91 -18.80 1.53
N LEU A 123 -7.37 -17.94 0.66
CA LEU A 123 -6.24 -17.08 0.98
C LEU A 123 -6.62 -16.09 2.10
N ARG A 124 -7.79 -15.44 2.00
CA ARG A 124 -8.31 -14.56 3.05
C ARG A 124 -8.52 -15.27 4.38
N ILE A 125 -9.10 -16.47 4.35
CA ILE A 125 -9.25 -17.30 5.55
C ILE A 125 -7.87 -17.65 6.13
N SER A 126 -6.89 -17.97 5.29
CA SER A 126 -5.54 -18.29 5.75
C SER A 126 -4.76 -17.07 6.28
N SER A 127 -5.10 -15.85 5.85
CA SER A 127 -4.42 -14.63 6.28
C SER A 127 -5.09 -13.92 7.46
N GLU A 128 -6.42 -13.98 7.54
CA GLU A 128 -7.24 -13.24 8.50
C GLU A 128 -8.09 -14.14 9.41
N GLY A 129 -8.11 -15.45 9.15
CA GLY A 129 -8.87 -16.40 9.95
C GLY A 129 -8.31 -16.58 11.36
N GLN A 130 -9.18 -17.04 12.27
CA GLN A 130 -8.75 -17.39 13.63
C GLN A 130 -7.82 -18.61 13.60
N ASP A 131 -6.70 -18.52 14.33
CA ASP A 131 -5.72 -19.61 14.43
C ASP A 131 -6.33 -20.90 14.99
N PHE A 132 -7.28 -20.74 15.93
CA PHE A 132 -7.99 -21.83 16.58
C PHE A 132 -9.49 -21.53 16.58
N PRO A 133 -10.22 -21.93 15.52
CA PRO A 133 -11.66 -21.75 15.48
C PRO A 133 -12.32 -22.61 16.55
N ASP A 134 -13.30 -22.06 17.27
CA ASP A 134 -14.02 -22.76 18.33
C ASP A 134 -15.00 -23.82 17.78
N ASP A 135 -15.51 -24.67 18.67
CA ASP A 135 -16.47 -25.72 18.30
C ASP A 135 -17.76 -25.14 17.67
N ASN A 136 -18.12 -23.91 18.05
CA ASN A 136 -19.29 -23.23 17.53
C ASN A 136 -19.09 -22.77 16.06
N PHE A 137 -17.89 -22.33 15.72
CA PHE A 137 -17.47 -22.03 14.35
C PHE A 137 -17.61 -23.27 13.48
N TRP A 138 -17.05 -24.40 13.91
CA TRP A 138 -17.11 -25.66 13.15
C TRP A 138 -18.54 -26.18 12.99
N ALA A 139 -19.35 -26.11 14.05
CA ALA A 139 -20.77 -26.46 13.98
C ALA A 139 -21.53 -25.59 12.96
N THR A 140 -21.18 -24.30 12.88
CA THR A 140 -21.79 -23.36 11.93
C THR A 140 -21.36 -23.63 10.49
N VAL A 141 -20.06 -23.87 10.26
CA VAL A 141 -19.52 -24.21 8.94
C VAL A 141 -20.13 -25.53 8.44
N TYR A 142 -20.17 -26.56 9.29
CA TYR A 142 -20.74 -27.85 8.95
C TYR A 142 -22.23 -27.74 8.57
N LYS A 143 -23.04 -27.02 9.36
CA LYS A 143 -24.46 -26.78 9.04
C LYS A 143 -24.64 -26.07 7.70
N LYS A 144 -23.78 -25.10 7.36
CA LYS A 144 -23.84 -24.40 6.07
C LYS A 144 -23.42 -25.31 4.91
N TRP A 145 -22.37 -26.11 5.10
CA TRP A 145 -21.88 -27.04 4.09
C TRP A 145 -22.93 -28.11 3.75
N CYS A 146 -23.59 -28.69 4.75
CA CYS A 146 -24.64 -29.69 4.55
C CYS A 146 -25.89 -29.16 3.82
N LYS A 147 -26.11 -27.84 3.82
CA LYS A 147 -27.24 -27.19 3.12
C LYS A 147 -26.94 -26.83 1.66
N GLN A 148 -25.69 -26.95 1.22
CA GLN A 148 -25.32 -26.66 -0.16
C GLN A 148 -25.78 -27.81 -1.07
N PRO A 149 -26.47 -27.52 -2.21
CA PRO A 149 -26.85 -28.55 -3.16
C PRO A 149 -25.58 -29.22 -3.68
N ARG A 150 -25.45 -30.54 -3.44
CA ARG A 150 -24.32 -31.31 -3.95
C ARG A 150 -24.48 -31.35 -5.47
N ARG A 151 -23.50 -30.82 -6.21
CA ARG A 151 -23.40 -31.09 -7.64
C ARG A 151 -23.06 -32.57 -7.79
N PHE A 152 -24.07 -33.39 -8.08
CA PHE A 152 -23.81 -34.68 -8.67
C PHE A 152 -23.23 -34.41 -10.06
N LEU A 153 -22.01 -34.87 -10.29
CA LEU A 153 -21.43 -34.91 -11.63
C LEU A 153 -22.13 -36.07 -12.34
N ASP A 154 -23.06 -35.75 -13.24
CA ASP A 154 -23.55 -36.69 -14.26
C ASP A 154 -22.47 -36.87 -15.36
#